data_AF-A0ABD3NUC1-F1
#
_entry.id   AF-A0ABD3NUC1-F1
#
_cell.length_a   1.000
_cell.length_b   1.000
_cell.length_c   1.000
_cell.angle_alpha   90.00
_cell.angle_beta   90.00
_cell.angle_gamma   90.00
#
_symmetry.space_group_name_H-M   'P 1'
#
loop_
_entity.id
_entity.type
_entity.pdbx_description
1 polymer ?
#
loop_
_entity_poly.entity_id
_entity_poly.type
_entity_poly.pdbx_seq_one_letter_code
_entity_poly.pdbx_strand_id
1 'polypeptide(L)'
;MVLIASARSNSPPIVLRHQTSTMGFFNNLKNKVANEIKGSLLKELGLGGDPEPLTQEKFEETKPDELRKDIRMISGCADHQTSADVSNVSSFQLPDPAGMAGGALTSTLLKVLYADERKLEEDLSFTEVLMQVRNHLKKGRYSQIPQLSSMNPIDVGTKFDLVPDTATGTRRAVMIGINYVGDSPGELKGCWNDVLNMKKYIMDVHGFDEENITVLLDDGDHIEPTYANIINAYKKIIEESSDGDAIFLHYSGHGTKLRDDDRGEEADGYDEALCPRDFATAGMIRDDDLYDILVKGCPDGVHMVSLMDCCHSGTIMDLPYIFRADGEQTEMILDPDMNIEAFIQQITGKLMDFLEKVLKQ
;
A
#
# COMPACT_ATOMS: atom_id res chain seq x y z
N MET A 1 69.97 -19.56 35.88
CA MET A 1 70.57 -20.68 35.15
C MET A 1 69.59 -21.86 35.29
N VAL A 2 68.56 -21.96 34.43
CA VAL A 2 68.51 -22.62 33.11
C VAL A 2 67.84 -24.01 33.21
N LEU A 3 66.67 -24.08 32.56
CA LEU A 3 66.02 -25.18 31.80
C LEU A 3 65.19 -26.31 32.48
N ILE A 4 63.90 -26.28 32.09
CA ILE A 4 63.08 -27.28 31.36
C ILE A 4 62.66 -28.61 32.02
N ALA A 5 61.33 -28.71 32.15
CA ALA A 5 60.35 -29.79 31.94
C ALA A 5 60.77 -31.26 31.68
N SER A 6 60.01 -32.20 32.25
CA SER A 6 59.25 -33.23 31.49
C SER A 6 58.40 -34.17 32.39
N ALA A 7 57.08 -34.11 32.17
CA ALA A 7 56.05 -35.15 32.04
C ALA A 7 55.98 -36.49 32.84
N ARG A 8 54.74 -36.73 33.34
CA ARG A 8 53.86 -37.95 33.30
C ARG A 8 53.51 -38.62 34.65
N SER A 9 52.23 -38.58 35.05
CA SER A 9 51.30 -39.73 34.94
C SER A 9 49.90 -39.48 35.58
N ASN A 10 48.88 -39.67 34.73
CA ASN A 10 47.54 -40.26 34.91
C ASN A 10 46.67 -39.97 36.14
N SER A 11 45.65 -39.13 35.92
CA SER A 11 44.25 -39.33 36.36
C SER A 11 43.32 -38.67 35.32
N PRO A 12 42.17 -39.26 34.94
CA PRO A 12 41.34 -38.69 33.88
C PRO A 12 40.63 -37.42 34.39
N PRO A 13 40.59 -36.31 33.63
CA PRO A 13 39.72 -35.20 33.97
C PRO A 13 38.28 -35.55 33.60
N ILE A 14 37.38 -35.33 34.56
CA ILE A 14 35.93 -35.34 34.38
C ILE A 14 35.58 -34.31 33.29
N VAL A 15 35.10 -34.78 32.13
CA VAL A 15 34.51 -33.90 31.13
C VAL A 15 33.12 -33.51 31.64
N LEU A 16 33.02 -32.33 32.26
CA LEU A 16 31.74 -31.66 32.45
C LEU A 16 31.22 -31.25 31.07
N ARG A 17 30.41 -32.11 30.46
CA ARG A 17 29.47 -31.73 29.41
C ARG A 17 28.43 -30.81 30.03
N HIS A 18 28.56 -29.51 29.83
CA HIS A 18 27.41 -28.61 29.89
C HIS A 18 27.63 -27.38 29.03
N GLN A 19 26.89 -27.32 27.92
CA GLN A 19 25.92 -26.25 27.59
C GLN A 19 25.64 -26.23 26.08
N THR A 20 24.89 -27.22 25.58
CA THR A 20 24.21 -27.13 24.27
C THR A 20 22.76 -27.59 24.31
N SER A 21 22.26 -28.03 25.48
CA SER A 21 20.93 -28.67 25.61
C SER A 21 19.78 -27.70 25.88
N THR A 22 20.04 -26.53 26.48
CA THR A 22 18.99 -25.59 26.85
C THR A 22 18.52 -24.78 25.63
N MET A 23 19.43 -24.22 24.83
CA MET A 23 19.06 -23.51 23.60
C MET A 23 18.29 -24.40 22.60
N GLY A 24 18.72 -25.65 22.41
CA GLY A 24 18.02 -26.58 21.51
C GLY A 24 16.62 -26.96 21.99
N PHE A 25 16.42 -27.07 23.31
CA PHE A 25 15.11 -27.34 23.89
C PHE A 25 14.16 -26.14 23.73
N PHE A 26 14.63 -24.93 24.01
CA PHE A 26 13.83 -23.71 23.82
C PHE A 26 13.51 -23.46 22.35
N ASN A 27 14.44 -23.71 21.42
CA ASN A 27 14.17 -23.56 19.99
C ASN A 27 13.16 -24.61 19.48
N ASN A 28 13.26 -25.87 19.93
CA ASN A 28 12.28 -26.89 19.57
C ASN A 28 10.90 -26.61 20.17
N LEU A 29 10.83 -26.10 21.39
CA LEU A 29 9.57 -25.71 22.02
C LEU A 29 8.95 -24.51 21.29
N LYS A 30 9.75 -23.49 20.94
CA LYS A 30 9.31 -22.34 20.14
C LYS A 30 8.76 -22.78 18.78
N ASN A 31 9.49 -23.60 18.03
CA ASN A 31 9.04 -24.10 16.74
C ASN A 31 7.77 -24.95 16.86
N LYS A 32 7.62 -25.70 17.96
CA LYS A 32 6.41 -26.50 18.19
C LYS A 32 5.20 -25.62 18.49
N VAL A 33 5.35 -24.61 19.35
CA VAL A 33 4.30 -23.62 19.63
C VAL A 33 3.93 -22.84 18.37
N ALA A 34 4.93 -22.42 17.59
CA ALA A 34 4.72 -21.71 16.33
C ALA A 34 3.93 -22.56 15.32
N ASN A 35 4.31 -23.84 15.16
CA ASN A 35 3.60 -24.75 14.27
C ASN A 35 2.20 -25.12 14.77
N GLU A 36 1.98 -25.20 16.09
CA GLU A 36 0.64 -25.40 16.67
C GLU A 36 -0.25 -24.17 16.49
N ILE A 37 0.27 -22.96 16.67
CA ILE A 37 -0.45 -21.70 16.40
C ILE A 37 -0.77 -21.59 14.91
N LYS A 38 0.20 -21.82 14.03
CA LYS A 38 -0.01 -21.83 12.57
C LYS A 38 -1.05 -22.88 12.16
N GLY A 39 -0.96 -24.10 12.69
CA GLY A 39 -1.92 -25.16 12.41
C GLY A 39 -3.32 -24.87 12.95
N SER A 40 -3.42 -24.22 14.12
CA SER A 40 -4.70 -23.79 14.70
C SER A 40 -5.31 -22.65 13.88
N LEU A 41 -4.51 -21.63 13.53
CA LEU A 41 -4.95 -20.47 12.78
C LEU A 41 -5.38 -20.87 11.37
N LEU A 42 -4.57 -21.67 10.64
CA LEU A 42 -4.96 -22.17 9.32
C LEU A 42 -6.22 -23.05 9.37
N LYS A 43 -6.44 -23.76 10.48
CA LYS A 43 -7.65 -24.57 10.68
C LYS A 43 -8.86 -23.72 11.04
N GLU A 44 -8.69 -22.65 11.83
CA GLU A 44 -9.73 -21.66 12.12
C GLU A 44 -10.11 -20.88 10.85
N LEU A 45 -9.13 -20.51 10.02
CA LEU A 45 -9.30 -19.92 8.68
C LEU A 45 -9.88 -20.91 7.64
N GLY A 46 -10.15 -22.17 7.99
CA GLY A 46 -10.73 -23.16 7.09
C GLY A 46 -9.79 -23.74 6.02
N LEU A 47 -8.49 -23.42 6.06
CA LEU A 47 -7.47 -23.80 5.07
C LEU A 47 -6.80 -25.17 5.35
N GLY A 48 -7.43 -26.00 6.20
CA GLY A 48 -6.85 -27.25 6.72
C GLY A 48 -7.58 -28.54 6.35
N GLY A 49 -8.45 -28.53 5.34
CA GLY A 49 -9.26 -29.68 4.88
C GLY A 49 -9.66 -29.54 3.40
N ASP A 50 -10.31 -30.57 2.84
CA ASP A 50 -10.69 -30.69 1.41
C ASP A 50 -11.22 -29.39 0.76
N PRO A 51 -10.97 -29.19 -0.56
CA PRO A 51 -10.91 -27.88 -1.21
C PRO A 51 -12.33 -27.37 -1.53
N GLU A 52 -12.96 -26.68 -0.58
CA GLU A 52 -13.96 -25.69 -0.95
C GLU A 52 -13.32 -24.30 -0.99
N PRO A 53 -13.50 -23.53 -2.08
CA PRO A 53 -12.97 -22.18 -2.17
C PRO A 53 -13.48 -21.35 -0.99
N LEU A 54 -12.58 -20.57 -0.40
CA LEU A 54 -12.90 -19.71 0.73
C LEU A 54 -13.93 -18.65 0.29
N THR A 55 -15.09 -18.60 0.94
CA THR A 55 -16.12 -17.59 0.66
C THR A 55 -15.81 -16.28 1.40
N GLN A 56 -16.33 -15.15 0.92
CA GLN A 56 -16.20 -13.85 1.60
C GLN A 56 -16.66 -13.89 3.05
N GLU A 57 -17.77 -14.59 3.32
CA GLU A 57 -18.29 -14.81 4.67
C GLU A 57 -17.27 -15.54 5.57
N LYS A 58 -16.70 -16.66 5.10
CA LYS A 58 -15.66 -17.39 5.84
C LYS A 58 -14.39 -16.57 6.04
N PHE A 59 -14.00 -15.77 5.04
CA PHE A 59 -12.85 -14.87 5.17
C PHE A 59 -13.07 -13.86 6.29
N GLU A 60 -14.21 -13.18 6.32
CA GLU A 60 -14.50 -12.17 7.34
C GLU A 60 -14.68 -12.73 8.75
N GLU A 61 -15.22 -13.95 8.88
CA GLU A 61 -15.32 -14.63 10.19
C GLU A 61 -13.95 -14.94 10.80
N THR A 62 -12.94 -15.16 9.97
CA THR A 62 -11.65 -15.73 10.37
C THR A 62 -10.49 -14.73 10.26
N LYS A 63 -10.77 -13.54 9.73
CA LYS A 63 -9.82 -12.44 9.54
C LYS A 63 -9.25 -11.93 10.88
N PRO A 64 -7.92 -11.95 11.07
CA PRO A 64 -7.27 -11.40 12.27
C PRO A 64 -7.58 -9.92 12.50
N ASP A 65 -7.64 -9.50 13.76
CA ASP A 65 -7.89 -8.09 14.13
C ASP A 65 -6.83 -7.12 13.58
N GLU A 66 -5.58 -7.58 13.44
CA GLU A 66 -4.47 -6.84 12.83
C GLU A 66 -4.72 -6.48 11.35
N LEU A 67 -5.70 -7.11 10.71
CA LEU A 67 -6.14 -6.80 9.34
C LEU A 67 -7.40 -5.94 9.31
N ARG A 68 -7.94 -5.54 10.45
CA ARG A 68 -9.08 -4.62 10.58
C ARG A 68 -8.65 -3.16 10.56
N LYS A 69 -7.54 -2.85 9.88
CA LYS A 69 -7.00 -1.49 9.68
C LYS A 69 -7.85 -0.71 8.67
N ASP A 70 -7.99 0.59 8.87
CA ASP A 70 -8.68 1.47 7.93
C ASP A 70 -7.70 1.98 6.86
N ILE A 71 -7.43 1.13 5.87
CA ILE A 71 -6.56 1.44 4.75
C ILE A 71 -7.39 1.38 3.47
N ARG A 72 -7.37 2.47 2.71
CA ARG A 72 -8.13 2.65 1.48
C ARG A 72 -7.22 3.17 0.38
N MET A 73 -7.55 2.85 -0.87
CA MET A 73 -6.81 3.29 -2.04
C MET A 73 -7.77 3.65 -3.16
N ILE A 74 -7.56 4.80 -3.77
CA ILE A 74 -8.24 5.20 -5.00
C ILE A 74 -7.22 5.11 -6.13
N SER A 75 -7.57 4.40 -7.19
CA SER A 75 -6.71 4.24 -8.36
C SER A 75 -7.51 4.22 -9.66
N GLY A 76 -6.81 4.26 -10.79
CA GLY A 76 -7.41 4.25 -12.12
C GLY A 76 -7.10 2.95 -12.85
N CYS A 77 -8.04 2.01 -12.85
CA CYS A 77 -7.88 0.74 -13.59
C CYS A 77 -8.19 0.96 -15.08
N ALA A 78 -7.37 0.45 -15.99
CA ALA A 78 -7.62 0.55 -17.43
C ALA A 78 -8.25 -0.75 -17.97
N ASP A 79 -9.38 -0.66 -18.67
CA ASP A 79 -10.17 -1.84 -19.10
C ASP A 79 -9.51 -2.71 -20.18
N HIS A 80 -8.43 -2.25 -20.83
CA HIS A 80 -7.58 -3.03 -21.73
C HIS A 80 -6.27 -2.26 -21.96
N GLN A 81 -5.13 -2.96 -21.90
CA GLN A 81 -3.77 -2.41 -21.99
C GLN A 81 -3.57 -1.46 -23.19
N THR A 82 -3.11 -0.24 -22.91
CA THR A 82 -1.87 0.41 -23.37
C THR A 82 -1.92 1.79 -22.75
N SER A 83 -0.90 2.18 -21.97
CA SER A 83 -0.76 3.53 -21.40
C SER A 83 -0.87 4.57 -22.51
N ALA A 84 -2.06 5.13 -22.71
CA ALA A 84 -2.26 6.16 -23.70
C ALA A 84 -1.64 7.43 -23.15
N ASP A 85 -0.53 7.87 -23.76
CA ASP A 85 0.12 9.14 -23.50
C ASP A 85 -0.92 10.25 -23.34
N VAL A 86 -1.07 10.72 -22.10
CA VAL A 86 -2.07 11.71 -21.77
C VAL A 86 -1.56 13.09 -22.19
N SER A 87 -1.64 13.37 -23.49
CA SER A 87 -1.26 14.67 -24.08
C SER A 87 -2.34 15.76 -23.91
N ASN A 88 -3.50 15.45 -23.33
CA ASN A 88 -4.68 16.34 -23.37
C ASN A 88 -5.40 16.59 -22.01
N VAL A 89 -4.66 16.45 -20.89
CA VAL A 89 -5.13 16.85 -19.55
C VAL A 89 -5.31 18.37 -19.39
N SER A 90 -4.77 19.16 -20.33
CA SER A 90 -4.98 20.61 -20.42
C SER A 90 -6.45 21.05 -20.51
N SER A 91 -7.37 20.11 -20.80
CA SER A 91 -8.82 20.37 -20.85
C SER A 91 -9.49 20.43 -19.47
N PHE A 92 -8.83 19.94 -18.40
CA PHE A 92 -9.31 20.09 -17.03
C PHE A 92 -8.87 21.44 -16.47
N GLN A 93 -9.69 22.47 -16.70
CA GLN A 93 -9.55 23.73 -15.97
C GLN A 93 -10.02 23.49 -14.52
N LEU A 94 -9.06 23.19 -13.63
CA LEU A 94 -9.28 23.30 -12.19
C LEU A 94 -9.45 24.79 -11.84
N PRO A 95 -10.26 25.15 -10.83
CA PRO A 95 -10.27 26.50 -10.29
C PRO A 95 -8.91 26.79 -9.60
N ASP A 96 -7.96 27.35 -10.37
CA ASP A 96 -6.66 28.02 -10.05
C ASP A 96 -6.07 27.87 -8.61
N PRO A 97 -4.77 27.51 -8.37
CA PRO A 97 -3.58 28.05 -9.05
C PRO A 97 -2.31 27.15 -9.12
N ALA A 98 -2.05 26.46 -10.24
CA ALA A 98 -0.69 25.94 -10.54
C ALA A 98 -0.38 25.67 -12.04
N GLY A 99 -1.37 25.46 -12.92
CA GLY A 99 -1.12 25.22 -14.35
C GLY A 99 -1.80 23.95 -14.89
N MET A 100 -1.50 23.59 -16.15
CA MET A 100 -2.13 22.45 -16.86
C MET A 100 -2.02 21.17 -16.02
N ALA A 101 -3.18 20.61 -15.66
CA ALA A 101 -3.26 19.47 -14.75
C ALA A 101 -2.52 18.24 -15.32
N GLY A 102 -1.99 17.38 -14.43
CA GLY A 102 -1.37 16.10 -14.78
C GLY A 102 -2.38 14.95 -14.79
N GLY A 103 -1.96 13.75 -14.42
CA GLY A 103 -2.71 12.49 -14.40
C GLY A 103 -4.24 12.63 -14.37
N ALA A 104 -4.89 11.93 -15.30
CA ALA A 104 -6.30 12.14 -15.59
C ALA A 104 -7.20 11.84 -14.39
N LEU A 105 -6.80 10.89 -13.53
CA LEU A 105 -7.54 10.51 -12.33
C LEU A 105 -7.49 11.63 -11.28
N THR A 106 -6.28 12.06 -10.87
CA THR A 106 -6.08 13.09 -9.83
C THR A 106 -6.78 14.39 -10.21
N SER A 107 -6.54 14.85 -11.45
CA SER A 107 -7.14 16.07 -11.98
C SER A 107 -8.67 16.02 -11.96
N THR A 108 -9.22 14.85 -12.30
CA THR A 108 -10.67 14.66 -12.33
C THR A 108 -11.25 14.56 -10.91
N LEU A 109 -10.59 13.85 -10.00
CA LEU A 109 -11.00 13.72 -8.61
C LEU A 109 -11.04 15.09 -7.95
N LEU A 110 -9.96 15.87 -8.03
CA LEU A 110 -9.91 17.23 -7.49
C LEU A 110 -11.03 18.12 -8.04
N LYS A 111 -11.33 18.01 -9.34
CA LYS A 111 -12.42 18.76 -9.96
C LYS A 111 -13.78 18.43 -9.34
N VAL A 112 -14.04 17.15 -9.04
CA VAL A 112 -15.28 16.70 -8.38
C VAL A 112 -15.31 17.18 -6.94
N LEU A 113 -14.23 16.99 -6.19
CA LEU A 113 -14.15 17.37 -4.76
C LEU A 113 -14.32 18.89 -4.57
N TYR A 114 -13.59 19.73 -5.31
CA TYR A 114 -13.78 21.18 -5.25
C TYR A 114 -15.17 21.64 -5.71
N ALA A 115 -15.83 20.91 -6.61
CA ALA A 115 -17.21 21.23 -6.98
C ALA A 115 -18.18 20.89 -5.85
N ASP A 116 -17.89 19.85 -5.07
CA ASP A 116 -18.71 19.42 -3.96
C ASP A 116 -18.60 20.34 -2.75
N GLU A 117 -17.37 20.71 -2.37
CA GLU A 117 -17.08 21.66 -1.28
C GLU A 117 -17.73 23.04 -1.47
N ARG A 118 -18.16 23.37 -2.69
CA ARG A 118 -18.85 24.63 -3.02
C ARG A 118 -20.37 24.55 -2.95
N LYS A 119 -20.95 23.35 -2.80
CA LYS A 119 -22.40 23.18 -2.68
C LYS A 119 -22.85 23.51 -1.26
N LEU A 120 -24.10 23.96 -1.16
CA LEU A 120 -24.79 24.18 0.11
C LEU A 120 -25.73 23.01 0.45
N GLU A 121 -25.70 21.93 -0.34
CA GLU A 121 -26.57 20.74 -0.25
C GLU A 121 -25.85 19.58 0.48
N GLU A 122 -26.43 18.37 0.43
CA GLU A 122 -25.86 17.14 1.01
C GLU A 122 -24.55 16.74 0.33
N ASP A 123 -23.59 16.26 1.13
CA ASP A 123 -22.28 15.77 0.68
C ASP A 123 -22.42 14.54 -0.22
N LEU A 124 -21.55 14.39 -1.23
CA LEU A 124 -21.57 13.22 -2.09
C LEU A 124 -21.10 11.95 -1.37
N SER A 125 -21.70 10.82 -1.75
CA SER A 125 -21.24 9.50 -1.37
C SER A 125 -19.98 9.06 -2.13
N PHE A 126 -19.29 8.02 -1.64
CA PHE A 126 -18.17 7.38 -2.37
C PHE A 126 -18.57 6.98 -3.80
N THR A 127 -19.74 6.36 -3.96
CA THR A 127 -20.28 5.96 -5.26
C THR A 127 -20.44 7.17 -6.17
N GLU A 128 -21.04 8.25 -5.68
CA GLU A 128 -21.31 9.43 -6.50
C GLU A 128 -20.03 10.17 -6.88
N VAL A 129 -19.06 10.29 -5.97
CA VAL A 129 -17.74 10.87 -6.27
C VAL A 129 -17.07 10.07 -7.39
N LEU A 130 -16.91 8.75 -7.22
CA LEU A 130 -16.20 7.92 -8.19
C LEU A 130 -16.94 7.83 -9.54
N MET A 131 -18.28 7.81 -9.54
CA MET A 131 -19.08 7.86 -10.77
C MET A 131 -18.97 9.22 -11.49
N GLN A 132 -18.93 10.33 -10.74
CA GLN A 132 -18.66 11.63 -11.34
C GLN A 132 -17.25 11.71 -11.90
N VAL A 133 -16.27 11.11 -11.24
CA VAL A 133 -14.90 10.99 -11.77
C VAL A 133 -14.91 10.19 -13.07
N ARG A 134 -15.54 9.01 -13.11
CA ARG A 134 -15.67 8.19 -14.32
C ARG A 134 -16.30 8.98 -15.47
N ASN A 135 -17.35 9.75 -15.20
CA ASN A 135 -18.03 10.56 -16.21
C ASN A 135 -17.15 11.64 -16.81
N HIS A 136 -16.31 12.28 -16.00
CA HIS A 136 -15.34 13.27 -16.45
C HIS A 136 -14.18 12.63 -17.23
N LEU A 137 -13.67 11.47 -16.77
CA LEU A 137 -12.69 10.67 -17.49
C LEU A 137 -13.19 10.28 -18.89
N LYS A 138 -14.43 9.76 -19.00
CA LYS A 138 -15.07 9.44 -20.30
C LYS A 138 -15.16 10.66 -21.21
N LYS A 139 -15.53 11.84 -20.68
CA LYS A 139 -15.57 13.11 -21.45
C LYS A 139 -14.17 13.52 -21.94
N GLY A 140 -13.14 13.27 -21.13
CA GLY A 140 -11.73 13.45 -21.48
C GLY A 140 -11.17 12.37 -22.42
N ARG A 141 -11.99 11.37 -22.81
CA ARG A 141 -11.61 10.20 -23.63
C ARG A 141 -10.63 9.24 -22.94
N TYR A 142 -10.60 9.24 -21.62
CA TYR A 142 -9.88 8.25 -20.84
C TYR A 142 -10.72 7.00 -20.67
N SER A 143 -10.10 5.83 -20.88
CA SER A 143 -10.73 4.53 -20.66
C SER A 143 -10.73 4.11 -19.19
N GLN A 144 -9.96 4.78 -18.33
CA GLN A 144 -9.80 4.44 -16.92
C GLN A 144 -11.13 4.39 -16.14
N ILE A 145 -11.35 3.30 -15.41
CA ILE A 145 -12.39 3.14 -14.40
C ILE A 145 -11.77 3.46 -13.03
N PRO A 146 -12.28 4.48 -12.32
CA PRO A 146 -11.93 4.69 -10.93
C PRO A 146 -12.27 3.45 -10.11
N GLN A 147 -11.28 2.97 -9.37
CA GLN A 147 -11.41 1.87 -8.45
C GLN A 147 -11.12 2.38 -7.04
N LEU A 148 -11.92 1.94 -6.08
CA LEU A 148 -11.64 2.05 -4.67
C LEU A 148 -11.29 0.66 -4.16
N SER A 149 -10.09 0.49 -3.63
CA SER A 149 -9.68 -0.71 -2.93
C SER A 149 -9.59 -0.43 -1.43
N SER A 150 -9.87 -1.42 -0.58
CA SER A 150 -9.79 -1.24 0.87
C SER A 150 -9.43 -2.54 1.60
N MET A 151 -8.86 -2.38 2.80
CA MET A 151 -8.55 -3.51 3.66
C MET A 151 -9.82 -4.16 4.23
N ASN A 152 -10.85 -3.37 4.48
CA ASN A 152 -12.15 -3.79 5.00
C ASN A 152 -13.26 -3.21 4.12
N PRO A 153 -14.37 -3.94 3.89
CA PRO A 153 -15.43 -3.45 3.02
C PRO A 153 -16.00 -2.17 3.64
N ILE A 154 -16.13 -1.13 2.83
CA ILE A 154 -16.79 0.11 3.23
C ILE A 154 -18.17 0.21 2.56
N ASP A 155 -19.11 0.85 3.24
CA ASP A 155 -20.39 1.19 2.62
C ASP A 155 -20.19 2.37 1.66
N VAL A 156 -20.09 2.06 0.37
CA VAL A 156 -19.86 3.05 -0.71
C VAL A 156 -21.05 3.98 -0.93
N GLY A 157 -22.19 3.75 -0.26
CA GLY A 157 -23.32 4.68 -0.21
C GLY A 157 -23.17 5.77 0.84
N THR A 158 -22.17 5.69 1.72
CA THR A 158 -21.89 6.73 2.72
C THR A 158 -21.09 7.89 2.14
N LYS A 159 -21.08 9.02 2.87
CA LYS A 159 -20.35 10.24 2.52
C LYS A 159 -18.89 9.92 2.19
N PHE A 160 -18.41 10.46 1.07
CA PHE A 160 -16.99 10.41 0.72
C PHE A 160 -16.18 11.18 1.75
N ASP A 161 -15.23 10.51 2.40
CA ASP A 161 -14.26 11.13 3.28
C ASP A 161 -12.83 10.72 2.94
N LEU A 162 -11.96 11.73 2.82
CA LEU A 162 -10.51 11.52 2.72
C LEU A 162 -9.88 11.40 4.11
N VAL A 163 -10.48 12.05 5.09
CA VAL A 163 -10.11 11.99 6.51
C VAL A 163 -11.42 11.93 7.30
N PRO A 164 -11.75 10.79 7.93
CA PRO A 164 -12.98 10.64 8.70
C PRO A 164 -12.89 11.45 10.00
N ASP A 165 -14.05 11.80 10.56
CA ASP A 165 -14.14 12.50 11.85
C ASP A 165 -13.53 11.70 13.03
N THR A 166 -13.36 10.38 12.85
CA THR A 166 -12.70 9.49 13.82
C THR A 166 -11.18 9.70 13.87
N ALA A 167 -10.58 10.27 12.82
CA ALA A 167 -9.15 10.59 12.78
C ALA A 167 -8.89 11.92 13.50
N THR A 168 -8.67 11.82 14.81
CA THR A 168 -8.52 12.95 15.74
C THR A 168 -7.06 13.34 16.01
N GLY A 169 -6.11 12.55 15.50
CA GLY A 169 -4.68 12.74 15.65
C GLY A 169 -4.06 13.64 14.58
N THR A 170 -2.76 13.45 14.37
CA THR A 170 -1.96 14.22 13.42
C THR A 170 -2.19 13.74 11.99
N ARG A 171 -2.28 14.69 11.06
CA ARG A 171 -2.50 14.44 9.63
C ARG A 171 -1.17 14.53 8.89
N ARG A 172 -0.70 13.42 8.32
CA ARG A 172 0.60 13.31 7.63
C ARG A 172 0.43 12.88 6.20
N ALA A 173 1.31 13.35 5.32
CA ALA A 173 1.27 12.94 3.93
C ALA A 173 2.65 12.67 3.32
N VAL A 174 2.68 11.73 2.37
CA VAL A 174 3.80 11.53 1.45
C VAL A 174 3.27 11.69 0.04
N MET A 175 3.85 12.61 -0.72
CA MET A 175 3.42 12.92 -2.08
C MET A 175 4.59 12.81 -3.05
N ILE A 176 4.41 11.99 -4.09
CA ILE A 176 5.46 11.62 -5.03
C ILE A 176 4.97 11.91 -6.45
N GLY A 177 5.72 12.73 -7.17
CA GLY A 177 5.39 13.13 -8.54
C GLY A 177 6.62 13.02 -9.42
N ILE A 178 6.57 12.16 -10.44
CA ILE A 178 7.74 11.85 -11.27
C ILE A 178 7.43 12.14 -12.74
N ASN A 179 8.12 13.12 -13.32
CA ASN A 179 8.02 13.45 -14.75
C ASN A 179 9.06 12.73 -15.61
N TYR A 180 10.06 12.07 -15.03
CA TYR A 180 11.14 11.38 -15.73
C TYR A 180 11.84 12.30 -16.74
N VAL A 181 12.14 13.53 -16.33
CA VAL A 181 12.71 14.54 -17.22
C VAL A 181 13.99 14.02 -17.88
N GLY A 182 14.02 14.07 -19.20
CA GLY A 182 15.14 13.57 -20.02
C GLY A 182 15.05 12.11 -20.45
N ASP A 183 14.10 11.32 -19.94
CA ASP A 183 13.93 9.93 -20.33
C ASP A 183 12.98 9.83 -21.54
N SER A 184 13.50 9.65 -22.75
CA SER A 184 12.67 9.47 -23.95
C SER A 184 12.54 7.99 -24.30
N PRO A 185 11.32 7.46 -24.56
CA PRO A 185 10.03 8.15 -24.66
C PRO A 185 9.22 8.25 -23.34
N GLY A 186 9.81 7.95 -22.19
CA GLY A 186 9.11 7.84 -20.90
C GLY A 186 8.79 9.14 -20.17
N GLU A 187 9.13 10.31 -20.71
CA GLU A 187 8.92 11.60 -20.05
C GLU A 187 7.42 11.95 -19.94
N LEU A 188 6.99 12.29 -18.73
CA LEU A 188 5.67 12.83 -18.38
C LEU A 188 5.78 14.33 -18.09
N LYS A 189 4.63 15.03 -18.06
CA LYS A 189 4.59 16.51 -17.91
C LYS A 189 3.64 17.00 -16.83
N GLY A 190 2.97 16.07 -16.14
CA GLY A 190 1.81 16.36 -15.31
C GLY A 190 2.00 16.06 -13.83
N CYS A 191 2.90 15.13 -13.50
CA CYS A 191 2.93 14.49 -12.19
C CYS A 191 3.28 15.47 -11.05
N TRP A 192 4.12 16.46 -11.34
CA TRP A 192 4.40 17.56 -10.40
C TRP A 192 3.13 18.36 -10.08
N ASN A 193 2.34 18.70 -11.10
CA ASN A 193 1.12 19.48 -10.91
C ASN A 193 0.06 18.68 -10.15
N ASP A 194 -0.03 17.37 -10.35
CA ASP A 194 -0.94 16.51 -9.56
C ASP A 194 -0.63 16.59 -8.07
N VAL A 195 0.65 16.39 -7.73
CA VAL A 195 1.15 16.46 -6.35
C VAL A 195 0.91 17.82 -5.74
N LEU A 196 1.28 18.91 -6.44
CA LEU A 196 1.15 20.26 -5.90
C LEU A 196 -0.32 20.68 -5.74
N ASN A 197 -1.20 20.30 -6.66
CA ASN A 197 -2.63 20.57 -6.56
C ASN A 197 -3.29 19.78 -5.44
N MET A 198 -2.92 18.50 -5.26
CA MET A 198 -3.43 17.67 -4.18
C MET A 198 -2.89 18.12 -2.82
N LYS A 199 -1.61 18.50 -2.73
CA LYS A 199 -1.02 19.13 -1.53
C LYS A 199 -1.86 20.32 -1.09
N LYS A 200 -2.13 21.23 -2.02
CA LYS A 200 -2.97 22.41 -1.75
C LYS A 200 -4.35 22.02 -1.26
N TYR A 201 -5.01 21.06 -1.92
CA TYR A 201 -6.34 20.60 -1.55
C TYR A 201 -6.38 20.04 -0.12
N ILE A 202 -5.49 19.11 0.24
CA ILE A 202 -5.53 18.52 1.58
C ILE A 202 -5.16 19.51 2.69
N MET A 203 -4.33 20.52 2.39
CA MET A 203 -4.04 21.60 3.33
C MET A 203 -5.26 22.50 3.51
N ASP A 204 -5.86 22.96 2.41
CA ASP A 204 -6.95 23.95 2.43
C ASP A 204 -8.26 23.35 2.97
N VAL A 205 -8.56 22.09 2.65
CA VAL A 205 -9.85 21.44 2.96
C VAL A 205 -9.75 20.48 4.14
N HIS A 206 -8.67 19.70 4.20
CA HIS A 206 -8.49 18.67 5.22
C HIS A 206 -7.46 19.06 6.28
N GLY A 207 -7.03 20.33 6.36
CA GLY A 207 -6.24 20.86 7.48
C GLY A 207 -4.95 20.12 7.76
N PHE A 208 -4.28 19.60 6.73
CA PHE A 208 -2.92 19.06 6.87
C PHE A 208 -1.93 20.21 7.05
N ASP A 209 -1.09 20.13 8.09
CA ASP A 209 -0.02 21.09 8.29
C ASP A 209 1.14 20.80 7.32
N GLU A 210 1.69 21.85 6.70
CA GLU A 210 2.75 21.71 5.69
C GLU A 210 3.98 20.96 6.21
N GLU A 211 4.33 21.14 7.48
CA GLU A 211 5.45 20.45 8.14
C GLU A 211 5.29 18.93 8.24
N ASN A 212 4.05 18.44 8.13
CA ASN A 212 3.70 17.02 8.16
C ASN A 212 3.54 16.42 6.75
N ILE A 213 3.86 17.19 5.69
CA ILE A 213 3.78 16.75 4.29
C ILE A 213 5.19 16.59 3.71
N THR A 214 5.56 15.35 3.39
CA THR A 214 6.80 15.05 2.66
C THR A 214 6.51 15.03 1.16
N VAL A 215 7.25 15.83 0.37
CA VAL A 215 7.09 15.94 -1.08
C VAL A 215 8.37 15.49 -1.79
N LEU A 216 8.24 14.59 -2.77
CA LEU A 216 9.33 14.11 -3.62
C LEU A 216 9.01 14.36 -5.09
N LEU A 217 9.78 15.21 -5.77
CA LEU A 217 9.65 15.54 -7.19
C LEU A 217 11.02 15.49 -7.88
N ASP A 218 11.06 15.07 -9.15
CA ASP A 218 12.27 15.10 -10.00
C ASP A 218 12.42 16.44 -10.75
N ASP A 219 12.10 17.55 -10.07
CA ASP A 219 12.14 18.92 -10.62
C ASP A 219 13.47 19.65 -10.37
N GLY A 220 14.38 19.03 -9.61
CA GLY A 220 15.67 19.58 -9.22
C GLY A 220 15.65 20.49 -7.99
N ASP A 221 14.47 20.78 -7.42
CA ASP A 221 14.29 21.60 -6.22
C ASP A 221 13.86 20.78 -5.00
N HIS A 222 13.06 19.73 -5.20
CA HIS A 222 12.58 18.83 -4.14
C HIS A 222 13.52 17.64 -3.90
N ILE A 223 13.17 16.82 -2.90
CA ILE A 223 13.84 15.53 -2.68
C ILE A 223 13.56 14.64 -3.89
N GLU A 224 14.62 14.20 -4.56
CA GLU A 224 14.50 13.35 -5.75
C GLU A 224 13.76 12.04 -5.42
N PRO A 225 12.75 11.62 -6.20
CA PRO A 225 11.96 10.41 -5.96
C PRO A 225 12.69 9.14 -6.42
N THR A 226 13.86 8.89 -5.84
CA THR A 226 14.63 7.65 -6.01
C THR A 226 13.98 6.50 -5.24
N TYR A 227 14.30 5.25 -5.58
CA TYR A 227 13.84 4.06 -4.86
C TYR A 227 14.08 4.22 -3.35
N ALA A 228 15.31 4.58 -2.97
CA ALA A 228 15.70 4.73 -1.58
C ALA A 228 14.91 5.85 -0.87
N ASN A 229 14.71 6.99 -1.53
CA ASN A 229 13.99 8.11 -0.92
C ASN A 229 12.50 7.82 -0.75
N ILE A 230 11.86 7.17 -1.72
CA ILE A 230 10.46 6.75 -1.63
C ILE A 230 10.27 5.75 -0.48
N ILE A 231 11.09 4.69 -0.44
CA ILE A 231 11.02 3.68 0.62
C ILE A 231 11.26 4.30 2.00
N ASN A 232 12.22 5.22 2.12
CA ASN A 232 12.47 5.91 3.39
C ASN A 232 11.31 6.82 3.80
N ALA A 233 10.68 7.53 2.86
CA ALA A 233 9.51 8.37 3.15
C ALA A 233 8.34 7.53 3.66
N TYR A 234 8.05 6.39 3.02
CA TYR A 234 7.01 5.46 3.46
C TYR A 234 7.31 4.81 4.81
N LYS A 235 8.56 4.39 5.06
CA LYS A 235 8.93 3.86 6.39
C LYS A 235 8.77 4.92 7.47
N LYS A 236 9.26 6.14 7.21
CA LYS A 236 9.21 7.24 8.16
C LYS A 236 7.78 7.61 8.56
N ILE A 237 6.87 7.79 7.59
CA ILE A 237 5.48 8.16 7.90
C ILE A 237 4.78 7.09 8.75
N ILE A 238 5.08 5.81 8.50
CA ILE A 238 4.55 4.69 9.28
C ILE A 238 5.15 4.67 10.69
N GLU A 239 6.47 4.85 10.84
CA GLU A 239 7.16 4.89 12.12
C GLU A 239 6.73 6.08 13.01
N GLU A 240 6.34 7.20 12.40
CA GLU A 240 5.92 8.42 13.09
C GLU A 240 4.41 8.48 13.41
N SER A 241 3.64 7.51 12.92
CA SER A 241 2.17 7.49 13.08
C SER A 241 1.73 6.67 14.30
N SER A 242 0.56 7.01 14.83
CA SER A 242 -0.04 6.36 16.00
C SER A 242 -1.57 6.43 15.95
N ASP A 243 -2.24 5.70 16.85
CA ASP A 243 -3.70 5.66 16.98
C ASP A 243 -4.35 7.05 16.85
N GLY A 244 -5.37 7.15 15.99
CA GLY A 244 -6.10 8.37 15.68
C GLY A 244 -5.49 9.23 14.57
N ASP A 245 -4.25 8.98 14.13
CA ASP A 245 -3.63 9.72 13.03
C ASP A 245 -4.28 9.44 11.67
N ALA A 246 -4.18 10.40 10.75
CA ALA A 246 -4.56 10.24 9.34
C ALA A 246 -3.33 10.33 8.44
N ILE A 247 -3.17 9.36 7.54
CA ILE A 247 -2.14 9.31 6.52
C ILE A 247 -2.79 9.51 5.15
N PHE A 248 -2.25 10.44 4.36
CA PHE A 248 -2.57 10.56 2.94
C PHE A 248 -1.33 10.28 2.08
N LEU A 249 -1.41 9.28 1.21
CA LEU A 249 -0.36 8.95 0.26
C LEU A 249 -0.81 9.35 -1.15
N HIS A 250 0.09 9.93 -1.93
CA HIS A 250 -0.19 10.19 -3.34
C HIS A 250 1.01 9.87 -4.19
N TYR A 251 0.80 9.04 -5.21
CA TYR A 251 1.76 8.80 -6.27
C TYR A 251 1.17 9.22 -7.62
N SER A 252 1.91 10.02 -8.38
CA SER A 252 1.66 10.29 -9.81
C SER A 252 2.94 10.03 -10.59
N GLY A 253 2.89 9.11 -11.55
CA GLY A 253 4.06 8.65 -12.30
C GLY A 253 3.79 7.39 -13.09
N HIS A 254 4.84 6.72 -13.56
CA HIS A 254 4.69 5.42 -14.22
C HIS A 254 4.43 4.31 -13.22
N GLY A 255 3.58 3.37 -13.64
CA GLY A 255 3.42 2.06 -13.03
C GLY A 255 3.61 0.99 -14.11
N THR A 256 4.04 -0.21 -13.69
CA THR A 256 4.35 -1.32 -14.60
C THR A 256 3.90 -2.64 -14.01
N LYS A 257 3.95 -3.70 -14.83
CA LYS A 257 3.78 -5.08 -14.40
C LYS A 257 5.08 -5.84 -14.60
N LEU A 258 5.61 -6.46 -13.56
CA LEU A 258 6.78 -7.33 -13.61
C LEU A 258 6.33 -8.78 -13.49
N ARG A 259 7.05 -9.72 -14.09
CA ARG A 259 6.72 -11.13 -13.91
C ARG A 259 7.13 -11.56 -12.50
N ASP A 260 6.21 -12.19 -11.77
CA ASP A 260 6.45 -12.70 -10.41
C ASP A 260 7.67 -13.65 -10.42
N ASP A 261 8.55 -13.50 -9.43
CA ASP A 261 9.84 -14.19 -9.31
C ASP A 261 9.79 -15.48 -8.46
N ASP A 262 8.73 -16.25 -8.66
CA ASP A 262 8.46 -17.58 -8.06
C ASP A 262 7.71 -17.55 -6.71
N ARG A 263 7.05 -16.45 -6.30
CA ARG A 263 6.22 -16.42 -5.07
C ARG A 263 4.79 -16.91 -5.30
N GLY A 264 4.25 -16.77 -6.51
CA GLY A 264 2.98 -17.35 -6.94
C GLY A 264 1.76 -16.71 -6.27
N GLU A 265 1.86 -15.43 -5.93
CA GLU A 265 0.84 -14.73 -5.13
C GLU A 265 -0.30 -14.19 -6.01
N GLU A 266 -0.04 -13.68 -7.23
CA GLU A 266 -1.10 -13.23 -8.14
C GLU A 266 -1.60 -14.33 -9.09
N ALA A 267 -2.91 -14.34 -9.38
CA ALA A 267 -3.52 -15.30 -10.30
C ALA A 267 -3.08 -15.12 -11.76
N ASP A 268 -2.64 -13.91 -12.14
CA ASP A 268 -2.15 -13.58 -13.49
C ASP A 268 -0.62 -13.80 -13.65
N GLY A 269 0.12 -13.97 -12.53
CA GLY A 269 1.56 -14.19 -12.46
C GLY A 269 2.43 -12.94 -12.67
N TYR A 270 1.90 -11.74 -12.43
CA TYR A 270 2.64 -10.48 -12.54
C TYR A 270 2.44 -9.57 -11.32
N ASP A 271 3.53 -9.03 -10.77
CA ASP A 271 3.49 -8.00 -9.72
C ASP A 271 3.24 -6.62 -10.33
N GLU A 272 2.38 -5.81 -9.71
CA GLU A 272 2.29 -4.38 -9.98
C GLU A 272 3.49 -3.65 -9.35
N ALA A 273 4.04 -2.64 -10.02
CA ALA A 273 5.20 -1.93 -9.51
C ALA A 273 5.22 -0.45 -9.86
N LEU A 274 5.70 0.37 -8.93
CA LEU A 274 5.98 1.80 -9.12
C LEU A 274 7.39 1.98 -9.72
N CYS A 275 7.51 2.93 -10.65
CA CYS A 275 8.77 3.26 -11.31
C CYS A 275 9.45 4.47 -10.62
N PRO A 276 10.40 4.28 -9.69
CA PRO A 276 11.16 5.41 -9.12
C PRO A 276 12.00 6.12 -10.18
N ARG A 277 12.50 7.33 -9.89
CA ARG A 277 13.31 8.09 -10.87
C ARG A 277 14.55 7.32 -11.36
N ASP A 278 15.18 6.56 -10.47
CA ASP A 278 16.41 5.79 -10.71
C ASP A 278 16.14 4.31 -11.01
N PHE A 279 14.93 3.98 -11.50
CA PHE A 279 14.49 2.61 -11.75
C PHE A 279 15.46 1.78 -12.60
N ALA A 280 16.13 2.41 -13.56
CA ALA A 280 17.09 1.75 -14.45
C ALA A 280 18.29 1.15 -13.70
N THR A 281 18.62 1.70 -12.52
CA THR A 281 19.75 1.27 -11.69
C THR A 281 19.33 0.61 -10.39
N ALA A 282 18.24 1.08 -9.77
CA ALA A 282 17.78 0.61 -8.47
C ALA A 282 16.67 -0.46 -8.57
N GLY A 283 16.06 -0.63 -9.73
CA GLY A 283 14.88 -1.47 -9.92
C GLY A 283 13.57 -0.73 -9.62
N MET A 284 12.46 -1.47 -9.73
CA MET A 284 11.12 -0.97 -9.42
C MET A 284 10.75 -1.24 -7.96
N ILE A 285 9.78 -0.49 -7.43
CA ILE A 285 9.17 -0.76 -6.12
C ILE A 285 7.94 -1.63 -6.35
N ARG A 286 7.94 -2.88 -5.85
CA ARG A 286 6.83 -3.81 -6.05
C ARG A 286 5.72 -3.59 -5.03
N ASP A 287 4.50 -3.99 -5.39
CA ASP A 287 3.35 -4.15 -4.49
C ASP A 287 3.72 -4.83 -3.16
N ASP A 288 4.48 -5.91 -3.19
CA ASP A 288 4.94 -6.69 -2.05
C ASP A 288 5.73 -5.83 -1.03
N ASP A 289 6.61 -4.95 -1.54
CA ASP A 289 7.37 -4.00 -0.72
C ASP A 289 6.44 -2.94 -0.10
N LEU A 290 5.45 -2.47 -0.88
CA LEU A 290 4.47 -1.48 -0.44
C LEU A 290 3.53 -2.07 0.61
N TYR A 291 3.05 -3.29 0.42
CA TYR A 291 2.23 -4.01 1.38
C TYR A 291 2.97 -4.18 2.71
N ASP A 292 4.23 -4.63 2.67
CA ASP A 292 5.01 -4.85 3.88
C ASP A 292 5.27 -3.56 4.67
N ILE A 293 5.52 -2.45 3.98
CA ILE A 293 5.79 -1.15 4.63
C ILE A 293 4.49 -0.48 5.05
N LEU A 294 3.54 -0.31 4.13
CA LEU A 294 2.36 0.53 4.31
C LEU A 294 1.22 -0.23 4.95
N VAL A 295 0.90 -1.45 4.51
CA VAL A 295 -0.28 -2.17 5.01
C VAL A 295 0.03 -2.88 6.32
N LYS A 296 1.08 -3.71 6.30
CA LYS A 296 1.51 -4.45 7.48
C LYS A 296 2.12 -3.53 8.53
N GLY A 297 2.94 -2.56 8.11
CA GLY A 297 3.59 -1.62 9.03
C GLY A 297 2.64 -0.61 9.67
N CYS A 298 1.49 -0.31 9.06
CA CYS A 298 0.54 0.68 9.59
C CYS A 298 0.12 0.36 11.03
N PRO A 299 0.26 1.27 11.99
CA PRO A 299 -0.21 1.07 13.36
C PRO A 299 -1.73 0.92 13.45
N ASP A 300 -2.21 0.22 14.48
CA ASP A 300 -3.64 0.12 14.76
C ASP A 300 -4.24 1.50 15.06
N GLY A 301 -5.48 1.73 14.58
CA GLY A 301 -6.19 2.98 14.78
C GLY A 301 -5.78 4.13 13.87
N VAL A 302 -4.80 3.92 12.99
CA VAL A 302 -4.44 4.87 11.93
C VAL A 302 -5.42 4.73 10.75
N HIS A 303 -5.88 5.86 10.23
CA HIS A 303 -6.62 5.94 8.98
C HIS A 303 -5.65 6.26 7.83
N MET A 304 -5.62 5.45 6.78
CA MET A 304 -4.76 5.67 5.62
C MET A 304 -5.57 5.70 4.32
N VAL A 305 -5.40 6.76 3.54
CA VAL A 305 -5.89 6.82 2.15
C VAL A 305 -4.74 7.04 1.20
N SER A 306 -4.68 6.24 0.15
CA SER A 306 -3.74 6.40 -0.95
C SER A 306 -4.45 6.80 -2.25
N LEU A 307 -3.88 7.73 -3.00
CA LEU A 307 -4.27 8.04 -4.38
C LEU A 307 -3.13 7.67 -5.33
N MET A 308 -3.38 6.63 -6.13
CA MET A 308 -2.41 6.12 -7.11
C MET A 308 -2.85 6.49 -8.52
N ASP A 309 -2.17 7.47 -9.11
CA ASP A 309 -2.36 7.91 -10.50
C ASP A 309 -1.24 7.34 -11.38
N CYS A 310 -1.30 6.02 -11.58
CA CYS A 310 -0.39 5.27 -12.43
C CYS A 310 -1.10 4.08 -13.10
N CYS A 311 -0.52 3.58 -14.19
CA CYS A 311 -1.04 2.38 -14.85
C CYS A 311 -0.78 1.13 -14.00
N HIS A 312 -1.70 0.17 -14.01
CA HIS A 312 -1.57 -1.08 -13.22
C HIS A 312 -1.38 -0.78 -11.73
N SER A 313 -2.40 -0.13 -11.15
CA SER A 313 -2.41 0.29 -9.75
C SER A 313 -3.66 -0.18 -9.00
N GLY A 314 -4.38 -1.15 -9.57
CA GLY A 314 -5.60 -1.68 -8.97
C GLY A 314 -5.31 -2.48 -7.70
N THR A 315 -4.18 -3.18 -7.71
CA THR A 315 -3.72 -4.12 -6.68
C THR A 315 -2.38 -3.73 -6.06
N ILE A 316 -1.77 -2.59 -6.41
CA ILE A 316 -0.46 -2.10 -5.92
C ILE A 316 -0.25 -2.03 -4.38
N MET A 317 -1.28 -2.27 -3.56
CA MET A 317 -1.16 -2.42 -2.10
C MET A 317 -1.84 -3.70 -1.57
N ASP A 318 -2.17 -4.66 -2.44
CA ASP A 318 -2.83 -5.96 -2.15
C ASP A 318 -4.03 -5.85 -1.21
N LEU A 319 -4.91 -4.89 -1.48
CA LEU A 319 -6.10 -4.67 -0.69
C LEU A 319 -7.24 -5.62 -1.15
N PRO A 320 -7.84 -6.41 -0.23
CA PRO A 320 -8.74 -7.51 -0.59
C PRO A 320 -10.10 -7.09 -1.12
N TYR A 321 -10.56 -5.88 -0.85
CA TYR A 321 -11.87 -5.42 -1.29
C TYR A 321 -11.73 -4.39 -2.40
N ILE A 322 -12.58 -4.48 -3.42
CA ILE A 322 -12.63 -3.54 -4.52
C ILE A 322 -14.05 -3.05 -4.80
N PHE A 323 -14.15 -1.81 -5.26
CA PHE A 323 -15.32 -1.20 -5.87
C PHE A 323 -14.91 -0.48 -7.15
N ARG A 324 -15.45 -0.91 -8.29
CA ARG A 324 -15.21 -0.29 -9.60
C ARG A 324 -16.40 0.60 -9.96
N ALA A 325 -16.13 1.86 -10.29
CA ALA A 325 -17.16 2.79 -10.78
C ALA A 325 -17.47 2.53 -12.27
N ASP A 326 -17.86 1.31 -12.60
CA ASP A 326 -18.22 0.86 -13.96
C ASP A 326 -19.69 1.17 -14.31
N GLY A 327 -20.53 1.39 -13.28
CA GLY A 327 -21.96 1.64 -13.37
C GLY A 327 -22.83 0.41 -13.12
N GLU A 328 -22.22 -0.75 -12.85
CA GLU A 328 -22.87 -2.02 -12.54
C GLU A 328 -22.67 -2.39 -11.06
N GLN A 329 -21.47 -2.19 -10.52
CA GLN A 329 -21.16 -2.52 -9.13
C GLN A 329 -21.82 -1.54 -8.15
N THR A 330 -22.44 -2.07 -7.09
CA THR A 330 -23.18 -1.28 -6.08
C THR A 330 -22.62 -1.38 -4.66
N GLU A 331 -21.72 -2.33 -4.42
CA GLU A 331 -21.10 -2.61 -3.11
C GLU A 331 -19.65 -3.06 -3.30
N MET A 332 -18.83 -3.00 -2.26
CA MET A 332 -17.50 -3.60 -2.32
C MET A 332 -17.58 -5.13 -2.35
N ILE A 333 -16.79 -5.75 -3.21
CA ILE A 333 -16.64 -7.20 -3.27
C ILE A 333 -15.20 -7.59 -2.97
N LEU A 334 -14.97 -8.84 -2.56
CA LEU A 334 -13.61 -9.37 -2.59
C LEU A 334 -13.08 -9.35 -4.03
N ASP A 335 -11.82 -8.93 -4.18
CA ASP A 335 -11.17 -8.90 -5.49
C ASP A 335 -11.18 -10.30 -6.11
N PRO A 336 -11.87 -10.50 -7.26
CA PRO A 336 -11.96 -11.80 -7.90
C PRO A 336 -10.61 -12.29 -8.44
N ASP A 337 -9.64 -11.39 -8.64
CA ASP A 337 -8.32 -11.69 -9.15
C ASP A 337 -7.32 -12.02 -8.02
N MET A 338 -7.70 -11.77 -6.75
CA MET A 338 -6.85 -12.06 -5.59
C MET A 338 -6.77 -13.55 -5.28
N ASN A 339 -5.56 -14.06 -5.09
CA ASN A 339 -5.33 -15.38 -4.54
C ASN A 339 -5.51 -15.35 -3.01
N ILE A 340 -6.74 -15.59 -2.55
CA ILE A 340 -7.09 -15.57 -1.13
C ILE A 340 -6.21 -16.52 -0.31
N GLU A 341 -5.84 -17.69 -0.85
CA GLU A 341 -4.99 -18.64 -0.14
C GLU A 341 -3.56 -18.10 0.04
N ALA A 342 -2.97 -17.53 -1.01
CA ALA A 342 -1.65 -16.91 -0.93
C ALA A 342 -1.67 -15.72 0.02
N PHE A 343 -2.66 -14.83 -0.11
CA PHE A 343 -2.84 -13.69 0.78
C PHE A 343 -2.90 -14.12 2.26
N ILE A 344 -3.72 -15.13 2.58
CA ILE A 344 -3.81 -15.64 3.95
C ILE A 344 -2.51 -16.31 4.41
N GLN A 345 -1.83 -17.05 3.54
CA GLN A 345 -0.52 -17.64 3.86
C GLN A 345 0.52 -16.56 4.12
N GLN A 346 0.53 -15.50 3.33
CA GLN A 346 1.39 -14.34 3.46
C GLN A 346 1.13 -13.66 4.81
N ILE A 347 -0.13 -13.38 5.16
CA ILE A 347 -0.55 -12.87 6.46
C ILE A 347 -0.10 -13.79 7.59
N THR A 348 -0.44 -15.07 7.51
CA THR A 348 -0.20 -16.06 8.57
C THR A 348 1.29 -16.24 8.80
N GLY A 349 2.08 -16.42 7.74
CA GLY A 349 3.53 -16.53 7.82
C GLY A 349 4.17 -15.29 8.45
N LYS A 350 3.70 -14.11 8.05
CA LYS A 350 4.19 -12.82 8.54
C LYS A 350 3.78 -12.54 10.00
N LEU A 351 2.60 -12.98 10.45
CA LEU A 351 2.18 -12.98 11.85
C LEU A 351 3.08 -13.88 12.70
N MET A 352 3.41 -15.08 12.19
CA MET A 352 4.35 -15.97 12.88
C MET A 352 5.74 -15.33 13.03
N ASP A 353 6.23 -14.64 12.01
CA ASP A 353 7.51 -13.90 12.09
C ASP A 353 7.47 -12.76 13.13
N PHE A 354 6.34 -12.06 13.24
CA PHE A 354 6.14 -11.03 14.25
C PHE A 354 6.16 -11.64 15.66
N LEU A 355 5.40 -12.71 15.90
CA LEU A 355 5.40 -13.44 17.17
C LEU A 355 6.80 -13.95 17.52
N GLU A 356 7.57 -14.44 16.54
CA GLU A 356 8.96 -14.83 16.75
C GLU A 356 9.87 -13.68 17.16
N LYS A 357 9.70 -12.47 16.58
CA LYS A 357 10.47 -11.28 16.96
C LYS A 357 10.12 -10.82 18.37
N VAL A 358 8.84 -10.83 18.74
CA VAL A 358 8.38 -10.49 20.10
C VAL A 358 8.91 -11.50 21.13
N LEU A 359 8.92 -12.80 20.81
CA LEU A 359 9.48 -13.86 21.67
C LEU A 359 11.03 -13.90 21.72
N LYS A 360 11.71 -13.07 20.93
CA LYS A 360 13.17 -12.90 20.94
C LYS A 360 13.63 -11.73 21.83
N GLN A 361 12.74 -10.78 22.13
CA GLN A 361 12.94 -9.75 23.16
C GLN A 361 12.59 -10.32 24.54
#